data_AF-A0A221JZG2-F1
#
_entry.id   AF-A0A221JZG2-F1
#
_cell.length_a   1.000
_cell.length_b   1.000
_cell.length_c   1.000
_cell.angle_alpha   90.00
_cell.angle_beta   90.00
_cell.angle_gamma   90.00
#
_symmetry.space_group_name_H-M   'P 1'
#
loop_
_entity.id
_entity.type
_entity.pdbx_description
1 polymer ?
#
loop_
_entity_poly.entity_id
_entity_poly.type
_entity_poly.pdbx_seq_one_letter_code
_entity_poly.pdbx_strand_id
1 'polypeptide(L)'
;MFYPMPAGRPPIHPHPGKPFRTIADAANEGCLLLVRCNLCRRSIYFLASDLLTVIDPKHPLHLPPFPCSRCSKIEYVEIKERWPRADDYGHLKVRKLVQVWKTDKLGESSRERAQNATKNTGTTALRKLWMEDQTSRGRRKQALPEVRRLYDLG
;
A
#
# COMPACT_ATOMS: atom_id res chain seq x y z
N MET A 1 -12.15 -5.60 14.60
CA MET A 1 -10.79 -6.18 14.71
C MET A 1 -10.69 -7.28 13.66
N PHE A 2 -9.94 -7.07 12.59
CA PHE A 2 -9.59 -8.16 11.67
C PHE A 2 -8.44 -8.92 12.33
N TYR A 3 -8.70 -10.15 12.77
CA TYR A 3 -7.62 -11.03 13.22
C TYR A 3 -6.94 -11.57 11.97
N PRO A 4 -5.65 -11.24 11.73
CA PRO A 4 -4.92 -11.82 10.62
C PRO A 4 -4.86 -13.33 10.78
N MET A 5 -4.93 -14.06 9.66
CA MET A 5 -4.80 -15.52 9.69
C MET A 5 -3.46 -15.90 10.34
N PRO A 6 -3.45 -16.84 11.30
CA PRO A 6 -2.24 -17.20 12.04
C PRO A 6 -1.17 -17.77 11.10
N ALA A 7 0.10 -17.49 11.41
CA ALA A 7 1.22 -18.01 10.65
C ALA A 7 1.26 -19.55 10.68
N GLY A 8 1.59 -20.15 9.52
CA GLY A 8 1.96 -21.56 9.47
C GLY A 8 3.27 -21.81 10.21
N ARG A 9 3.49 -23.06 10.63
CA ARG A 9 4.76 -23.42 11.30
C ARG A 9 5.93 -23.28 10.31
N PRO A 10 7.02 -22.59 10.69
CA PRO A 10 8.21 -22.55 9.85
C PRO A 10 8.85 -23.95 9.76
N PRO A 11 9.62 -24.22 8.70
CA PRO A 11 10.35 -25.47 8.52
C PRO A 11 11.45 -25.58 9.57
N ILE A 12 11.55 -26.76 10.19
CA ILE A 12 12.46 -27.03 11.32
C ILE A 12 13.93 -26.87 10.90
N HIS A 13 14.25 -27.28 9.67
CA HIS A 13 15.59 -27.19 9.09
C HIS A 13 15.51 -26.64 7.66
N PRO A 14 15.60 -25.32 7.48
CA PRO A 14 15.68 -24.75 6.14
C PRO A 14 16.98 -25.20 5.46
N HIS A 15 16.89 -25.56 4.19
CA HIS A 15 18.06 -25.93 3.40
C HIS A 15 18.98 -24.70 3.22
N PRO A 16 20.31 -24.82 3.41
CA PRO A 16 21.22 -23.66 3.38
C PRO A 16 21.19 -22.90 2.04
N GLY A 17 20.99 -23.61 0.92
CA GLY A 17 20.86 -23.00 -0.41
C GLY A 17 19.48 -22.37 -0.72
N LYS A 18 18.48 -22.52 0.15
CA LYS A 18 17.15 -21.95 -0.03
C LYS A 18 16.62 -21.46 1.32
N PRO A 19 17.00 -20.25 1.75
CA PRO A 19 16.58 -19.73 3.04
C PRO A 19 15.06 -19.64 3.12
N PHE A 20 14.55 -19.85 4.33
CA PHE A 20 13.14 -19.62 4.62
C PHE A 20 12.79 -18.14 4.38
N ARG A 21 11.76 -17.89 3.57
CA ARG A 21 11.24 -16.56 3.27
C ARG A 21 9.84 -16.38 3.84
N THR A 22 9.57 -15.19 4.39
CA THR A 22 8.28 -14.79 4.95
C THR A 22 7.52 -13.86 4.02
N ILE A 23 6.19 -13.76 4.17
CA ILE A 23 5.36 -12.86 3.34
C ILE A 23 5.84 -11.41 3.48
N ALA A 24 6.30 -11.01 4.68
CA ALA A 24 6.89 -9.70 4.91
C ALA A 24 8.12 -9.44 4.02
N ASP A 25 9.04 -10.40 3.90
CA ASP A 25 10.22 -10.26 3.04
C ASP A 25 9.83 -10.08 1.57
N ALA A 26 8.89 -10.90 1.09
CA ALA A 26 8.39 -10.82 -0.27
C ALA A 26 7.64 -9.50 -0.57
N ALA A 27 6.97 -8.93 0.44
CA ALA A 27 6.30 -7.64 0.31
C ALA A 27 7.32 -6.49 0.23
N ASN A 28 8.39 -6.54 1.02
CA ASN A 28 9.47 -5.56 0.98
C ASN A 28 10.19 -5.56 -0.38
N GLU A 29 10.34 -6.74 -0.99
CA GLU A 29 10.95 -6.91 -2.31
C GLU A 29 9.99 -6.57 -3.48
N GLY A 30 8.69 -6.38 -3.22
CA GLY A 30 7.70 -6.10 -4.25
C GLY A 30 7.35 -7.32 -5.13
N CYS A 31 7.52 -8.53 -4.60
CA CYS A 31 7.26 -9.77 -5.31
C CYS A 31 5.77 -10.05 -5.53
N LEU A 32 5.49 -10.88 -6.54
CA LEU A 32 4.18 -11.44 -6.81
C LEU A 32 4.10 -12.88 -6.29
N LEU A 33 2.95 -13.22 -5.72
CA LEU A 33 2.64 -14.57 -5.27
C LEU A 33 1.62 -15.20 -6.22
N LEU A 34 2.06 -16.24 -6.92
CA LEU A 34 1.20 -17.09 -7.74
C LEU A 34 0.62 -18.19 -6.85
N VAL A 35 -0.68 -18.15 -6.64
CA VAL A 35 -1.44 -19.20 -5.97
C VAL A 35 -2.11 -20.07 -7.03
N ARG A 36 -1.70 -21.34 -7.12
CA ARG A 36 -2.22 -22.30 -8.09
C ARG A 36 -2.85 -23.49 -7.38
N CYS A 37 -4.09 -23.79 -7.72
CA CYS A 37 -4.71 -25.06 -7.31
C CYS A 37 -4.47 -26.11 -8.39
N ASN A 38 -3.80 -27.20 -8.04
CA ASN A 38 -3.52 -28.31 -8.95
C ASN A 38 -4.76 -29.19 -9.23
N LEU A 39 -5.76 -29.16 -8.35
CA LEU A 39 -7.03 -29.87 -8.56
C LEU A 39 -7.91 -29.17 -9.61
N CYS A 40 -8.24 -27.88 -9.41
CA CYS A 40 -9.12 -27.14 -10.32
C CYS A 40 -8.39 -26.30 -11.37
N ARG A 41 -7.05 -26.41 -11.44
CA ARG A 41 -6.12 -25.71 -12.35
C ARG A 41 -6.19 -24.18 -12.34
N ARG A 42 -6.84 -23.59 -11.34
CA ARG A 42 -7.00 -22.14 -11.22
C ARG A 42 -5.68 -21.53 -10.74
N SER A 43 -5.24 -20.48 -11.41
CA SER A 43 -4.08 -19.67 -11.02
C SER A 43 -4.51 -18.24 -10.76
N ILE A 44 -4.00 -17.66 -9.68
CA ILE A 44 -4.28 -16.29 -9.30
C ILE A 44 -2.97 -15.65 -8.86
N TYR A 45 -2.72 -14.43 -9.32
CA TYR A 45 -1.60 -13.62 -8.87
C TYR A 45 -2.08 -12.63 -7.82
N PHE A 46 -1.33 -12.54 -6.73
CA PHE A 46 -1.51 -11.58 -5.66
C PHE A 46 -0.24 -10.77 -5.48
N LEU A 47 -0.38 -9.52 -5.10
CA LEU A 47 0.75 -8.73 -4.64
C LEU A 47 1.06 -9.11 -3.19
N ALA A 48 2.33 -9.29 -2.85
CA ALA A 48 2.70 -9.65 -1.48
C ALA A 48 2.26 -8.59 -0.45
N SER A 49 2.33 -7.29 -0.80
CA SER A 49 1.83 -6.22 0.08
C SER A 49 0.34 -6.30 0.37
N ASP A 50 -0.45 -6.76 -0.60
CA ASP A 50 -1.90 -6.90 -0.42
C ASP A 50 -2.21 -8.07 0.52
N LEU A 51 -1.45 -9.16 0.43
CA LEU A 51 -1.61 -10.33 1.28
C LEU A 51 -1.29 -10.06 2.76
N LEU A 52 -0.36 -9.13 3.06
CA LEU A 52 -0.06 -8.69 4.42
C LEU A 52 -1.26 -8.07 5.15
N THR A 53 -2.27 -7.58 4.43
CA THR A 53 -3.48 -7.02 5.07
C THR A 53 -4.38 -8.09 5.68
N VAL A 54 -4.22 -9.35 5.28
CA VAL A 54 -5.09 -10.47 5.66
C VAL A 54 -4.34 -11.57 6.43
N ILE A 55 -3.05 -11.75 6.16
CA ILE A 55 -2.25 -12.87 6.67
C ILE A 55 -1.15 -12.34 7.60
N ASP A 56 -0.80 -13.13 8.61
CA ASP A 56 0.33 -12.82 9.48
C ASP A 56 1.64 -12.61 8.68
N PRO A 57 2.41 -11.54 8.97
CA PRO A 57 3.64 -11.22 8.23
C PRO A 57 4.71 -12.31 8.30
N LYS A 58 4.73 -13.12 9.37
CA LYS A 58 5.68 -14.23 9.56
C LYS A 58 5.22 -15.52 8.88
N HIS A 59 4.11 -15.49 8.15
CA HIS A 59 3.63 -16.67 7.46
C HIS A 59 4.65 -17.15 6.41
N PRO A 60 4.92 -18.47 6.34
CA PRO A 60 5.83 -19.04 5.36
C PRO A 60 5.37 -18.87 3.91
N LEU A 61 6.25 -18.49 2.99
CA LEU A 61 5.86 -18.40 1.55
C LEU A 61 5.51 -19.75 0.91
N HIS A 62 6.06 -20.85 1.42
CA HIS A 62 5.86 -22.18 0.84
C HIS A 62 4.53 -22.81 1.28
N LEU A 63 3.87 -22.26 2.29
CA LEU A 63 2.61 -22.78 2.79
C LEU A 63 1.45 -21.94 2.23
N PRO A 64 0.39 -22.58 1.70
CA PRO A 64 -0.80 -21.86 1.31
C PRO A 64 -1.55 -21.33 2.55
N PRO A 65 -1.91 -20.03 2.60
CA PRO A 65 -2.62 -19.45 3.74
C PRO A 65 -4.12 -19.73 3.68
N PHE A 66 -4.72 -19.88 2.49
CA PHE A 66 -6.15 -20.10 2.31
C PHE A 66 -6.46 -21.27 1.37
N PRO A 67 -7.61 -21.96 1.56
CA PRO A 67 -8.07 -23.00 0.66
C PRO A 67 -8.48 -22.44 -0.70
N CYS A 68 -8.47 -23.28 -1.73
CA CYS A 68 -8.90 -22.85 -3.05
C CYS A 68 -10.36 -22.35 -3.05
N SER A 69 -10.63 -21.17 -3.62
CA SER A 69 -11.97 -20.57 -3.64
C SER A 69 -13.03 -21.35 -4.46
N ARG A 70 -12.65 -22.38 -5.21
CA ARG A 70 -13.55 -23.17 -6.07
C ARG A 70 -13.82 -24.56 -5.50
N CYS A 71 -12.77 -25.26 -5.09
CA CYS A 71 -12.87 -26.64 -4.57
C CYS A 71 -12.69 -26.74 -3.06
N SER A 72 -12.38 -25.63 -2.38
CA SER A 72 -12.20 -25.52 -0.93
C SER A 72 -11.12 -26.44 -0.31
N LYS A 73 -10.32 -27.12 -1.14
CA LYS A 73 -9.19 -27.95 -0.68
C LYS A 73 -7.92 -27.13 -0.65
N ILE A 74 -7.15 -27.26 0.44
CA ILE A 74 -5.88 -26.56 0.65
C ILE A 74 -4.66 -27.40 0.25
N GLU A 75 -4.74 -28.72 0.38
CA GLU A 75 -3.65 -29.67 0.10
C GLU A 75 -3.16 -29.63 -1.35
N TYR A 76 -4.04 -29.25 -2.28
CA TYR A 76 -3.73 -29.14 -3.70
C TYR A 76 -3.31 -27.74 -4.12
N VAL A 77 -3.17 -26.80 -3.17
CA VAL A 77 -2.78 -25.42 -3.44
C VAL A 77 -1.28 -25.28 -3.29
N GLU A 78 -0.64 -24.82 -4.36
CA GLU A 78 0.78 -24.51 -4.42
C GLU A 78 0.97 -23.00 -4.52
N ILE A 79 1.98 -22.47 -3.82
CA ILE A 79 2.38 -21.07 -3.92
C ILE A 79 3.76 -20.98 -4.55
N LYS A 80 3.90 -20.07 -5.51
CA LYS A 80 5.17 -19.73 -6.15
C LYS A 80 5.42 -18.24 -6.06
N GLU A 81 6.61 -17.90 -5.66
CA GLU A 81 7.13 -16.54 -5.76
C GLU A 81 7.53 -16.26 -7.21
N ARG A 82 7.16 -15.08 -7.72
CA ARG A 82 7.56 -14.60 -9.03
C ARG A 82 7.92 -13.13 -8.94
N TRP A 83 9.08 -12.79 -9.50
CA TRP A 83 9.48 -11.42 -9.69
C TRP A 83 8.75 -10.81 -10.91
N PRO A 84 8.15 -9.61 -10.77
CA PRO A 84 7.49 -8.96 -11.88
C PRO A 84 8.51 -8.59 -12.96
N ARG A 85 8.30 -9.05 -14.20
CA ARG A 85 9.10 -8.63 -15.35
C ARG A 85 8.51 -7.36 -15.96
N ALA A 86 9.31 -6.62 -16.72
CA ALA A 86 8.85 -5.39 -17.41
C ALA A 86 7.60 -5.64 -18.28
N ASP A 87 7.51 -6.80 -18.92
CA ASP A 87 6.38 -7.22 -19.76
C ASP A 87 5.11 -7.57 -18.95
N ASP A 88 5.23 -7.84 -17.65
CA ASP A 88 4.07 -8.19 -16.81
C ASP A 88 3.23 -6.95 -16.44
N TYR A 89 3.81 -5.74 -16.51
CA TYR A 89 3.13 -4.49 -16.17
C TYR A 89 2.04 -4.16 -17.20
N GLY A 90 0.79 -4.01 -16.75
CA GLY A 90 -0.37 -3.76 -17.63
C GLY A 90 -0.98 -5.00 -18.30
N HIS A 91 -0.30 -6.15 -18.27
CA HIS A 91 -0.78 -7.40 -18.87
C HIS A 91 -1.20 -8.43 -17.82
N LEU A 92 -0.44 -8.54 -16.73
CA LEU A 92 -0.71 -9.50 -15.68
C LEU A 92 -1.88 -9.02 -14.80
N LYS A 93 -2.92 -9.85 -14.72
CA LYS A 93 -4.07 -9.62 -13.84
C LYS A 93 -3.69 -9.98 -12.41
N VAL A 94 -3.64 -8.98 -11.54
CA VAL A 94 -3.34 -9.15 -10.12
C VAL A 94 -4.60 -8.84 -9.32
N ARG A 95 -4.95 -9.76 -8.41
CA ARG A 95 -6.06 -9.53 -7.49
C ARG A 95 -5.59 -8.64 -6.35
N LYS A 96 -6.38 -7.60 -6.08
CA LYS A 96 -6.13 -6.67 -4.98
C LYS A 96 -7.13 -6.88 -3.86
N LEU A 97 -6.64 -6.71 -2.64
CA LEU A 97 -7.38 -6.91 -1.38
C LEU A 97 -7.83 -5.57 -0.75
N VAL A 98 -8.16 -4.55 -1.55
CA VAL A 98 -8.53 -3.21 -1.03
C VAL A 98 -10.04 -3.07 -0.85
N GLN A 99 -10.55 -3.33 0.36
CA GLN A 99 -11.95 -3.16 0.85
C GLN A 99 -13.11 -3.80 0.05
N VAL A 100 -12.94 -4.07 -1.24
CA VAL A 100 -13.83 -4.76 -2.17
C VAL A 100 -12.93 -5.54 -3.13
N TRP A 101 -13.15 -6.84 -3.29
CA TRP A 101 -12.35 -7.70 -4.16
C TRP A 101 -12.39 -7.21 -5.61
N LYS A 102 -11.32 -6.56 -6.09
CA LYS A 102 -11.21 -6.07 -7.47
C LYS A 102 -10.05 -6.76 -8.19
N THR A 103 -10.28 -7.13 -9.45
CA THR A 103 -9.22 -7.64 -10.34
C THR A 103 -8.77 -6.51 -11.23
N ASP A 104 -7.53 -6.07 -11.09
CA ASP A 104 -6.93 -5.00 -11.90
C ASP A 104 -5.67 -5.50 -12.61
N LYS A 105 -5.16 -4.72 -13.56
CA LYS A 105 -3.84 -4.96 -14.14
C LYS A 105 -2.75 -4.51 -13.17
N LEU A 106 -1.60 -5.19 -13.22
CA LEU A 106 -0.43 -4.83 -12.44
C LEU A 106 0.04 -3.40 -12.78
N GLY A 107 0.21 -2.55 -11.76
CA GLY A 107 0.70 -1.17 -11.90
C GLY A 107 -0.36 -0.08 -12.20
N GLU A 108 -1.61 -0.46 -12.45
CA GLU A 108 -2.63 0.52 -12.87
C GLU A 108 -3.11 1.40 -11.70
N SER A 109 -3.33 0.82 -10.51
CA SER A 109 -3.74 1.62 -9.33
C SER A 109 -2.63 2.47 -8.73
N SER A 110 -1.37 2.10 -8.89
CA SER A 110 -0.25 2.92 -8.43
C SER A 110 -0.10 4.15 -9.32
N ARG A 111 -0.27 4.01 -10.64
CA ARG A 111 -0.36 5.14 -11.58
C ARG A 111 -1.55 6.04 -11.27
N GLU A 112 -2.72 5.47 -11.01
CA GLU A 112 -3.93 6.23 -10.66
C GLU A 112 -3.79 6.98 -9.32
N ARG A 113 -3.17 6.37 -8.29
CA ARG A 113 -2.84 7.07 -7.04
C ARG A 113 -1.83 8.20 -7.25
N ALA A 114 -0.80 7.99 -8.06
CA ALA A 114 0.17 9.03 -8.38
C ALA A 114 -0.48 10.22 -9.12
N GLN A 115 -1.40 9.95 -10.04
CA GLN A 115 -2.15 10.98 -10.77
C GLN A 115 -3.19 11.71 -9.89
N ASN A 116 -3.80 11.02 -8.92
CA ASN A 116 -4.75 11.65 -8.00
C ASN A 116 -4.03 12.46 -6.90
N ALA A 117 -2.83 12.05 -6.49
CA ALA A 117 -1.99 12.82 -5.57
C ALA A 117 -1.60 14.19 -6.18
N THR A 118 -1.20 14.23 -7.45
CA THR A 118 -0.82 15.48 -8.13
C THR A 118 -2.01 16.43 -8.34
N LYS A 119 -3.22 15.90 -8.57
CA LYS A 119 -4.46 16.70 -8.69
C LYS A 119 -4.90 17.33 -7.36
N ASN A 120 -4.68 16.65 -6.23
CA ASN A 120 -5.10 17.14 -4.90
C ASN A 120 -4.13 18.18 -4.30
N THR A 121 -2.86 18.18 -4.71
CA THR A 121 -1.88 19.20 -4.30
C THR A 121 -2.15 20.58 -4.92
N GLY A 122 -2.69 20.63 -6.15
CA GLY A 122 -3.02 21.90 -6.81
C GLY A 122 -4.21 22.65 -6.20
N THR A 123 -5.20 21.91 -5.69
CA THR A 123 -6.41 22.51 -5.10
C THR A 123 -6.21 23.03 -3.67
N THR A 124 -5.28 22.45 -2.91
CA THR A 124 -5.02 22.89 -1.52
C THR A 124 -4.14 24.14 -1.46
N ALA A 125 -3.15 24.26 -2.35
CA ALA A 125 -2.25 25.43 -2.40
C ALA A 125 -2.97 26.70 -2.88
N LEU A 126 -3.80 26.60 -3.92
CA LEU A 126 -4.60 27.74 -4.42
C LEU A 126 -5.67 28.21 -3.43
N ARG A 127 -6.27 27.28 -2.65
CA ARG A 127 -7.28 27.63 -1.64
C ARG A 127 -6.69 28.31 -0.41
N LYS A 128 -5.43 28.01 -0.03
CA LYS A 128 -4.69 28.73 1.02
C LYS A 128 -4.32 30.15 0.57
N LEU A 129 -3.78 30.31 -0.63
CA LEU A 129 -3.46 31.62 -1.21
C LEU A 129 -4.71 32.53 -1.34
N TRP A 130 -5.88 31.96 -1.65
CA TRP A 130 -7.14 32.71 -1.69
C TRP A 130 -7.70 33.06 -0.31
N MET A 131 -7.45 32.24 0.72
CA MET A 131 -7.87 32.49 2.11
C MET A 131 -6.98 33.53 2.81
N GLU A 132 -5.67 33.55 2.51
CA GLU A 132 -4.71 34.53 3.06
C GLU A 132 -4.88 35.94 2.47
N ASP A 133 -5.39 36.08 1.23
CA ASP A 133 -5.69 37.39 0.64
C ASP A 133 -7.00 38.03 1.18
N GLN A 134 -7.85 37.26 1.87
CA GLN A 134 -9.08 37.77 2.52
C GLN A 134 -8.82 38.33 3.92
N THR A 135 -7.72 37.95 4.58
CA THR A 135 -7.36 38.41 5.94
C THR A 135 -6.55 39.71 5.94
N SER A 136 -5.96 40.11 4.80
CA SER A 136 -5.12 41.31 4.66
C SER A 136 -5.91 42.61 4.39
N ARG A 137 -7.16 42.53 3.92
CA ARG A 137 -7.99 43.73 3.59
C ARG A 137 -8.90 44.22 4.72
N GLY A 138 -8.89 43.56 5.88
CA GLY A 138 -9.84 43.83 6.98
C GLY A 138 -9.30 44.57 8.21
N ARG A 139 -8.00 44.94 8.27
CA ARG A 139 -7.40 45.52 9.49
C ARG A 139 -6.95 46.98 9.33
N ARG A 140 -7.84 47.83 8.81
CA ARG A 140 -7.84 49.27 9.15
C ARG A 140 -8.82 49.46 10.30
N LYS A 141 -8.31 49.72 11.51
CA LYS A 141 -8.80 50.73 12.47
C LYS A 141 -8.26 50.47 13.89
N GLN A 142 -7.73 51.57 14.47
CA GLN A 142 -7.52 51.85 15.91
C GLN A 142 -6.29 51.17 16.54
N ALA A 143 -5.47 51.80 17.36
CA ALA A 143 -5.37 53.17 17.87
C ALA A 143 -3.90 53.34 18.33
N LEU A 144 -3.32 54.52 18.20
CA LEU A 144 -2.06 54.88 18.87
C LEU A 144 -2.39 55.90 19.96
N PRO A 145 -2.25 55.57 21.25
CA PRO A 145 -2.19 56.59 22.27
C PRO A 145 -0.75 57.12 22.38
N GLU A 146 -0.69 58.44 22.30
CA GLU A 146 0.28 59.37 22.87
C GLU A 146 1.07 58.87 24.09
N VAL A 147 2.41 58.89 24.03
CA VAL A 147 3.27 59.32 25.15
C VAL A 147 4.49 60.08 24.63
N ARG A 148 4.61 61.28 25.16
CA ARG A 148 5.65 62.31 25.06
C ARG A 148 7.07 61.87 25.49
N ARG A 149 8.05 62.55 24.86
CA ARG A 149 9.20 63.30 25.43
C ARG A 149 10.63 62.70 25.39
N LEU A 150 11.55 63.69 25.24
CA LEU A 150 13.01 63.71 25.37
C LEU A 150 13.72 63.40 24.03
N TYR A 151 14.46 64.32 23.39
CA TYR A 151 15.54 65.15 23.92
C TYR A 151 15.67 66.50 23.16
N ASP A 152 15.57 67.61 23.90
CA ASP A 152 16.22 68.90 23.59
C ASP A 152 17.21 69.14 24.73
N LEU A 153 18.50 68.84 24.51
CA LEU A 153 19.65 69.38 25.25
C LEU A 153 20.91 69.08 24.43
N GLY A 154 21.52 70.12 23.83
CA GLY A 154 22.84 70.06 23.19
C GLY A 154 22.96 71.01 22.01
#